data_AF-A0A7Y3JJI7-F1
#
_entry.id   AF-A0A7Y3JJI7-F1
#
_cell.length_a   1.000
_cell.length_b   1.000
_cell.length_c   1.000
_cell.angle_alpha   90.00
_cell.angle_beta   90.00
_cell.angle_gamma   90.00
#
_symmetry.space_group_name_H-M   'P 1'
#
loop_
_entity.id
_entity.type
_entity.pdbx_description
1 polymer ?
#
loop_
_entity_poly.entity_id
_entity_poly.type
_entity_poly.pdbx_seq_one_letter_code
_entity_poly.pdbx_strand_id
1 'polypeptide(L)'
;MDDMLTKPTDLSDLREMLLKWLDKAGSTTNAELSRVVTTVSEHPAQAVAAMDFGALKKFAISYAAQIEMLQAFSLQNRGDIADLHTALKAGDPAAVARVAHRIKGASRMVGAVELASVCTDIEAAARRGEMPDASGRLNRAMVRVEAAISEFVQRR
;
A
#
# COMPACT_ATOMS: atom_id res chain seq x y z
N MET A 1 30.50 -14.60 8.55
CA MET A 1 31.52 -13.72 7.97
C MET A 1 30.96 -13.22 6.66
N ASP A 2 30.93 -11.90 6.60
CA ASP A 2 30.75 -10.95 5.51
C ASP A 2 30.28 -11.48 4.15
N ASP A 3 29.19 -10.91 3.63
CA ASP A 3 29.29 -10.29 2.32
C ASP A 3 28.18 -9.25 2.10
N MET A 4 28.62 -8.00 2.18
CA MET A 4 27.85 -6.81 1.86
C MET A 4 28.15 -6.40 0.42
N LEU A 5 27.09 -6.38 -0.39
CA LEU A 5 26.84 -5.60 -1.60
C LEU A 5 27.88 -5.62 -2.74
N THR A 6 27.44 -6.17 -3.87
CA THR A 6 27.48 -5.46 -5.15
C THR A 6 26.16 -5.67 -5.87
N LYS A 7 25.62 -4.62 -6.50
CA LYS A 7 24.43 -4.73 -7.37
C LYS A 7 24.68 -5.86 -8.38
N PRO A 8 23.84 -6.91 -8.50
CA PRO A 8 24.05 -7.91 -9.53
C PRO A 8 23.84 -7.21 -10.87
N THR A 9 24.92 -7.18 -11.66
CA THR A 9 24.96 -6.56 -12.99
C THR A 9 24.26 -7.40 -14.05
N ASP A 10 23.67 -8.53 -13.67
CA ASP A 10 22.87 -9.39 -14.55
C ASP A 10 21.68 -10.02 -13.80
N LEU A 11 20.53 -10.08 -14.47
CA LEU A 11 19.27 -10.66 -13.96
C LEU A 11 19.37 -12.18 -13.73
N SER A 12 20.32 -12.83 -14.39
CA SER A 12 20.55 -14.27 -14.31
C SER A 12 21.08 -14.67 -12.92
N ASP A 13 21.99 -13.86 -12.35
CA ASP A 13 22.57 -14.10 -11.02
C ASP A 13 21.54 -13.95 -9.90
N LEU A 14 20.63 -12.97 -10.03
CA LEU A 14 19.53 -12.77 -9.09
C LEU A 14 18.55 -13.96 -9.13
N ARG A 15 18.28 -14.52 -10.32
CA ARG A 15 17.39 -15.67 -10.50
C ARG A 15 17.95 -16.93 -9.83
N GLU A 16 19.24 -17.21 -10.01
CA GLU A 16 19.87 -18.37 -9.38
C GLU A 16 19.97 -18.22 -7.86
N MET A 17 20.26 -17.02 -7.36
CA MET A 17 20.24 -16.76 -5.91
C MET A 17 18.85 -16.91 -5.30
N LEU A 18 17.79 -16.44 -5.98
CA LEU A 18 16.41 -16.61 -5.51
C LEU A 18 15.98 -18.08 -5.52
N LEU A 19 16.32 -18.86 -6.56
CA LEU A 19 16.01 -20.29 -6.62
C LEU A 19 16.69 -21.07 -5.48
N LYS A 20 17.95 -20.76 -5.18
CA LYS A 20 18.70 -21.36 -4.07
C LYS A 20 18.09 -21.07 -2.70
N TRP A 21 17.46 -19.91 -2.53
CA TRP A 21 16.78 -19.55 -1.27
C TRP A 21 15.35 -20.08 -1.18
N LEU A 22 14.68 -20.26 -2.32
CA LEU A 22 13.34 -20.85 -2.36
C LEU A 22 13.37 -22.36 -2.09
N ASP A 23 14.36 -23.08 -2.62
CA ASP A 23 14.56 -24.51 -2.32
C ASP A 23 14.86 -24.75 -0.83
N LYS A 24 15.55 -23.81 -0.18
CA LYS A 24 15.84 -23.87 1.26
C LYS A 24 14.61 -23.57 2.14
N ALA A 25 13.56 -22.97 1.58
CA ALA A 25 12.26 -22.77 2.23
C ALA A 25 11.27 -23.91 1.94
N GLY A 26 11.60 -24.85 1.04
CA GLY A 26 10.74 -25.92 0.54
C GLY A 26 10.71 -27.23 1.33
N SER A 27 11.17 -27.29 2.59
CA SER A 27 11.19 -28.57 3.35
C SER A 27 10.75 -28.47 4.82
N THR A 28 9.83 -27.57 5.15
CA THR A 28 9.08 -27.69 6.41
C THR A 28 7.59 -27.43 6.18
N THR A 29 6.94 -28.50 5.75
CA THR A 29 5.58 -28.92 6.14
C THR A 29 4.42 -27.99 5.82
N ASN A 30 3.85 -28.29 4.66
CA ASN A 30 2.48 -28.06 4.22
C ASN A 30 1.48 -28.73 5.21
N ALA A 31 0.88 -27.96 6.15
CA ALA A 31 -0.27 -28.44 6.95
C ALA A 31 -1.15 -27.38 7.67
N GLU A 32 -0.89 -26.06 7.61
CA GLU A 32 -1.67 -25.08 8.42
C GLU A 32 -2.15 -23.81 7.68
N LEU A 33 -2.38 -23.87 6.36
CA LEU A 33 -2.84 -22.70 5.57
C LEU A 33 -4.32 -22.72 5.15
N SER A 34 -5.18 -23.49 5.81
CA SER A 34 -6.64 -23.55 5.50
C SER A 34 -7.57 -23.05 6.62
N ARG A 35 -7.16 -22.07 7.45
CA ARG A 35 -8.04 -21.47 8.47
C ARG A 35 -8.01 -19.95 8.58
N VAL A 36 -7.99 -19.23 7.46
CA VAL A 36 -8.39 -17.82 7.46
C VAL A 36 -9.44 -17.58 6.37
N VAL A 37 -10.56 -18.28 6.51
CA VAL A 37 -11.83 -17.90 5.89
C VAL A 37 -12.61 -17.13 6.95
N THR A 38 -12.94 -15.90 6.60
CA THR A 38 -14.08 -15.12 7.11
C THR A 38 -14.12 -14.84 8.61
N THR A 39 -13.58 -13.68 8.98
CA THR A 39 -14.24 -12.83 9.96
C THR A 39 -14.64 -11.53 9.28
N VAL A 40 -15.80 -11.55 8.62
CA VAL A 40 -16.63 -10.34 8.51
C VAL A 40 -17.06 -10.06 9.96
N SER A 41 -16.21 -9.33 10.68
CA SER A 41 -16.56 -8.84 12.00
C SER A 41 -17.33 -7.55 11.78
N GLU A 42 -18.65 -7.69 11.69
CA GLU A 42 -19.57 -6.61 12.03
C GLU A 42 -19.36 -6.29 13.51
N HIS A 43 -18.47 -5.34 13.80
CA HIS A 43 -18.32 -4.72 15.11
C HIS A 43 -18.17 -3.21 14.96
N PRO A 44 -18.75 -2.44 15.90
CA PRO A 44 -19.05 -1.02 15.72
C PRO A 44 -17.77 -0.18 15.77
N ALA A 45 -17.56 0.62 14.72
CA ALA A 45 -16.76 1.85 14.69
C ALA A 45 -15.53 1.89 15.61
N GLN A 46 -14.68 0.86 15.59
CA GLN A 46 -13.33 1.00 16.11
C GLN A 46 -12.58 1.84 15.09
N ALA A 47 -12.13 3.03 15.48
CA ALA A 47 -11.41 3.94 14.60
C ALA A 47 -10.18 3.21 14.05
N VAL A 48 -10.29 2.66 12.83
CA VAL A 48 -9.17 2.10 12.10
C VAL A 48 -8.14 3.22 12.03
N ALA A 49 -6.95 2.99 12.59
CA ALA A 49 -5.88 3.97 12.52
C ALA A 49 -5.61 4.26 11.05
N ALA A 50 -5.69 5.54 10.66
CA ALA A 50 -5.49 5.95 9.27
C ALA A 50 -4.11 5.56 8.73
N MET A 51 -3.13 5.47 9.64
CA MET A 51 -1.71 5.23 9.39
C MET A 51 -1.13 4.21 10.39
N ASP A 52 -0.26 3.32 9.89
CA ASP A 52 0.67 2.49 10.64
C ASP A 52 2.11 2.95 10.35
N PHE A 53 2.63 3.84 11.19
CA PHE A 53 4.00 4.35 11.06
C PHE A 53 5.08 3.29 11.32
N GLY A 54 4.72 2.12 11.88
CA GLY A 54 5.62 0.98 11.99
C GLY A 54 6.08 0.45 10.63
N ALA A 55 5.24 0.61 9.59
CA ALA A 55 5.58 0.24 8.21
C ALA A 55 6.77 1.02 7.66
N LEU A 56 6.92 2.30 8.04
CA LEU A 56 8.01 3.15 7.56
C LEU A 56 9.38 2.62 7.98
N LYS A 57 9.49 1.97 9.15
CA LYS A 57 10.76 1.42 9.66
C LYS A 57 11.35 0.34 8.75
N LYS A 58 10.53 -0.27 7.88
CA LYS A 58 10.98 -1.28 6.90
C LYS A 58 11.75 -0.65 5.73
N PHE A 59 11.51 0.62 5.45
CA PHE A 59 12.04 1.33 4.29
C PHE A 59 12.91 2.56 4.66
N ALA A 60 12.74 3.09 5.87
CA ALA A 60 13.40 4.30 6.35
C ALA A 60 13.87 4.13 7.80
N ILE A 61 15.19 4.13 7.99
CA ILE A 61 15.86 3.83 9.27
C ILE A 61 15.92 5.07 10.17
N SER A 62 15.99 6.28 9.60
CA SER A 62 16.05 7.55 10.35
C SER A 62 14.71 8.30 10.30
N TYR A 63 14.44 9.13 11.31
CA TYR A 63 13.27 10.01 11.31
C TYR A 63 13.24 10.94 10.10
N ALA A 64 14.39 11.49 9.69
CA ALA A 64 14.49 12.33 8.50
C ALA A 64 14.08 11.59 7.22
N ALA A 65 14.56 10.35 7.03
CA ALA A 65 14.16 9.53 5.88
C ALA A 65 12.67 9.17 5.90
N GLN A 66 12.08 8.96 7.09
CA GLN A 66 10.65 8.73 7.23
C GLN A 66 9.83 9.96 6.78
N ILE A 67 10.27 11.16 7.17
CA ILE A 67 9.63 12.41 6.76
C ILE A 67 9.73 12.63 5.25
N GLU A 68 10.91 12.42 4.64
CA GLU A 68 11.08 12.51 3.19
C GLU A 68 10.15 11.54 2.45
N MET A 69 10.04 10.31 2.92
CA MET A 69 9.14 9.30 2.34
C MET A 69 7.66 9.73 2.44
N LEU A 70 7.24 10.27 3.58
CA LEU A 70 5.87 10.78 3.79
C LEU A 70 5.56 12.02 2.94
N GLN A 71 6.55 12.90 2.74
CA GLN A 71 6.42 14.08 1.87
C GLN A 71 6.31 13.67 0.40
N ALA A 72 7.19 12.77 -0.07
CA ALA A 72 7.14 12.23 -1.42
C ALA A 72 5.81 11.52 -1.69
N PHE A 73 5.33 10.72 -0.73
CA PHE A 73 4.02 10.10 -0.80
C PHE A 73 2.89 11.14 -0.92
N SER A 74 2.86 12.14 -0.04
CA SER A 74 1.82 13.18 -0.07
C SER A 74 1.78 13.93 -1.41
N LEU A 75 2.95 14.24 -1.99
CA LEU A 75 3.04 14.92 -3.28
C LEU A 75 2.49 14.05 -4.42
N GLN A 76 2.94 12.80 -4.51
CA GLN A 76 2.51 11.87 -5.56
C GLN A 76 1.02 11.54 -5.45
N ASN A 77 0.54 11.30 -4.23
CA ASN A 77 -0.83 10.87 -3.96
C ASN A 77 -1.87 11.93 -4.37
N ARG A 78 -1.54 13.23 -4.26
CA ARG A 78 -2.42 14.31 -4.73
C ARG A 78 -2.63 14.27 -6.25
N GLY A 79 -1.56 14.01 -7.01
CA GLY A 79 -1.66 13.82 -8.46
C GLY A 79 -2.46 12.57 -8.83
N ASP A 80 -2.16 11.45 -8.18
CA ASP A 80 -2.86 10.19 -8.44
C ASP A 80 -4.37 10.28 -8.13
N ILE A 81 -4.77 11.05 -7.14
CA ILE A 81 -6.19 11.21 -6.81
C ILE A 81 -6.92 12.12 -7.80
N ALA A 82 -6.24 13.14 -8.33
CA ALA A 82 -6.77 13.92 -9.45
C ALA A 82 -6.97 13.05 -10.70
N ASP A 83 -6.01 12.17 -11.01
CA ASP A 83 -6.12 11.18 -12.08
C ASP A 83 -7.30 10.23 -11.84
N LEU A 84 -7.47 9.75 -10.60
CA LEU A 84 -8.56 8.83 -10.25
C LEU A 84 -9.92 9.50 -10.43
N HIS A 85 -10.08 10.76 -9.98
CA HIS A 85 -11.30 11.52 -10.19
C HIS A 85 -11.59 11.76 -11.68
N THR A 86 -10.56 12.00 -12.49
CA THR A 86 -10.70 12.16 -13.93
C THR A 86 -11.17 10.85 -14.58
N ALA A 87 -10.57 9.72 -14.21
CA ALA A 87 -10.98 8.40 -14.69
C ALA A 87 -12.42 8.03 -14.28
N LEU A 88 -12.81 8.38 -13.04
CA LEU A 88 -14.18 8.19 -12.55
C LEU A 88 -15.19 9.01 -13.38
N LYS A 89 -14.88 10.27 -13.68
CA LYS A 89 -15.73 11.14 -14.51
C LYS A 89 -15.80 10.70 -15.97
N ALA A 90 -14.70 10.17 -16.51
CA ALA A 90 -14.64 9.66 -17.86
C ALA A 90 -15.39 8.33 -18.05
N GLY A 91 -15.78 7.65 -16.95
CA GLY A 91 -16.44 6.36 -17.03
C GLY A 91 -15.52 5.25 -17.57
N ASP A 92 -14.23 5.28 -17.24
CA ASP A 92 -13.24 4.29 -17.67
C ASP A 92 -12.80 3.39 -16.48
N PRO A 93 -13.44 2.22 -16.30
CA PRO A 93 -13.10 1.29 -15.22
C PRO A 93 -11.65 0.79 -15.30
N ALA A 94 -11.07 0.66 -16.50
CA ALA A 94 -9.70 0.20 -16.65
C ALA A 94 -8.69 1.26 -16.17
N ALA A 95 -8.94 2.54 -16.46
CA ALA A 95 -8.15 3.63 -15.89
C ALA A 95 -8.34 3.74 -14.36
N VAL A 96 -9.58 3.63 -13.86
CA VAL A 96 -9.87 3.64 -12.42
C VAL A 96 -9.10 2.53 -11.70
N ALA A 97 -9.14 1.31 -12.21
CA ALA A 97 -8.43 0.18 -11.61
C ALA A 97 -6.92 0.40 -11.57
N ARG A 98 -6.31 0.92 -12.65
CA ARG A 98 -4.86 1.20 -12.71
C ARG A 98 -4.44 2.27 -11.71
N VAL A 99 -5.18 3.38 -11.64
CA VAL A 99 -4.83 4.48 -10.73
C VAL A 99 -5.06 4.06 -9.27
N ALA A 100 -6.17 3.38 -8.97
CA ALA A 100 -6.42 2.83 -7.63
C ALA A 100 -5.34 1.84 -7.19
N HIS A 101 -4.85 0.99 -8.11
CA HIS A 101 -3.74 0.08 -7.84
C HIS A 101 -2.45 0.81 -7.44
N ARG A 102 -2.12 1.90 -8.15
CA ARG A 102 -0.94 2.73 -7.89
C ARG A 102 -1.01 3.39 -6.50
N ILE A 103 -2.15 4.02 -6.19
CA ILE A 103 -2.39 4.65 -4.88
C ILE A 103 -2.32 3.61 -3.76
N LYS A 104 -2.93 2.44 -3.95
CA LYS A 104 -2.90 1.33 -2.99
C LYS A 104 -1.47 0.89 -2.68
N GLY A 105 -0.63 0.73 -3.71
CA GLY A 105 0.78 0.35 -3.56
C GLY A 105 1.56 1.37 -2.73
N ALA A 106 1.48 2.65 -3.12
CA ALA A 106 2.12 3.75 -2.41
C ALA A 106 1.64 3.84 -0.95
N SER A 107 0.33 3.71 -0.73
CA SER A 107 -0.29 3.75 0.59
C SER A 107 0.23 2.64 1.51
N ARG A 108 0.40 1.41 0.99
CA ARG A 108 0.96 0.29 1.77
C ARG A 108 2.42 0.51 2.16
N MET A 109 3.21 1.16 1.31
CA MET A 109 4.62 1.44 1.61
C MET A 109 4.79 2.39 2.79
N VAL A 110 3.94 3.41 2.89
CA VAL A 110 3.97 4.39 3.99
C VAL A 110 3.09 4.02 5.18
N GLY A 111 2.35 2.92 5.09
CA GLY A 111 1.43 2.47 6.13
C GLY A 111 0.09 3.20 6.17
N ALA A 112 -0.33 3.89 5.10
CA ALA A 112 -1.66 4.52 5.01
C ALA A 112 -2.77 3.46 4.84
N VAL A 113 -3.11 2.77 5.94
CA VAL A 113 -3.99 1.59 5.97
C VAL A 113 -5.39 1.91 5.44
N GLU A 114 -6.00 2.99 5.90
CA GLU A 114 -7.37 3.35 5.51
C GLU A 114 -7.45 3.67 4.02
N LEU A 115 -6.49 4.44 3.49
CA LEU A 115 -6.43 4.78 2.07
C LEU A 115 -6.18 3.54 1.20
N ALA A 116 -5.26 2.66 1.61
CA ALA A 116 -5.01 1.40 0.92
C ALA A 116 -6.27 0.51 0.88
N SER A 117 -7.06 0.48 1.95
CA SER A 117 -8.32 -0.26 2.00
C SER A 117 -9.34 0.32 1.02
N VAL A 118 -9.55 1.63 1.02
CA VAL A 118 -10.49 2.27 0.09
C VAL A 118 -10.10 2.04 -1.36
N CYS A 119 -8.80 2.16 -1.70
CA CYS A 119 -8.33 1.89 -3.06
C CYS A 119 -8.43 0.42 -3.44
N THR A 120 -8.37 -0.51 -2.48
CA THR A 120 -8.61 -1.94 -2.74
C THR A 120 -10.05 -2.18 -3.18
N ASP A 121 -11.02 -1.56 -2.51
CA ASP A 121 -12.44 -1.67 -2.87
C ASP A 121 -12.73 -1.05 -4.25
N ILE A 122 -12.16 0.13 -4.52
CA ILE A 122 -12.30 0.84 -5.80
C ILE A 122 -11.73 -0.01 -6.93
N GLU A 123 -10.51 -0.53 -6.76
CA GLU A 123 -9.87 -1.38 -7.77
C GLU A 123 -10.69 -2.66 -8.03
N ALA A 124 -11.21 -3.29 -6.97
CA ALA A 124 -12.02 -4.50 -7.09
C ALA A 124 -13.32 -4.25 -7.86
N ALA A 125 -14.04 -3.16 -7.56
CA ALA A 125 -15.25 -2.78 -8.28
C ALA A 125 -14.96 -2.46 -9.76
N ALA A 126 -13.94 -1.65 -10.01
CA ALA A 126 -13.55 -1.26 -11.36
C ALA A 126 -13.14 -2.47 -12.24
N ARG A 127 -12.48 -3.47 -11.65
CA ARG A 127 -12.15 -4.74 -12.34
C ARG A 127 -13.37 -5.57 -12.72
N ARG A 128 -14.51 -5.40 -12.03
CA ARG A 128 -15.79 -6.01 -12.41
C ARG A 128 -16.55 -5.19 -13.46
N GLY A 129 -16.00 -4.06 -13.91
CA GLY A 129 -16.66 -3.13 -14.82
C GLY A 129 -17.67 -2.20 -14.13
N GLU A 130 -17.72 -2.20 -12.80
CA GLU A 130 -18.58 -1.31 -12.02
C GLU A 130 -17.85 0.02 -11.78
N MET A 131 -18.58 1.13 -11.83
CA MET A 131 -18.05 2.43 -11.44
C MET A 131 -18.33 2.67 -9.95
N PRO A 132 -17.33 2.60 -9.07
CA PRO A 132 -17.55 2.72 -7.63
C PRO A 132 -17.88 4.16 -7.24
N ASP A 133 -18.98 4.36 -6.50
CA ASP A 133 -19.21 5.62 -5.78
C ASP A 133 -18.40 5.65 -4.47
N ALA A 134 -17.11 5.94 -4.61
CA ALA A 134 -16.17 5.95 -3.49
C ALA A 134 -15.53 7.31 -3.23
N SER A 135 -15.89 8.35 -3.99
CA SER A 135 -15.28 9.69 -3.90
C SER A 135 -15.32 10.26 -2.48
N GLY A 136 -16.45 10.12 -1.79
CA GLY A 136 -16.60 10.58 -0.40
C GLY A 136 -15.73 9.78 0.59
N ARG A 137 -15.61 8.46 0.40
CA ARG A 137 -14.75 7.60 1.24
C ARG A 137 -13.27 7.90 1.02
N LEU A 138 -12.87 8.08 -0.24
CA LEU A 138 -11.51 8.42 -0.64
C LEU A 138 -11.06 9.75 -0.04
N ASN A 139 -11.88 10.80 -0.18
CA ASN A 139 -11.54 12.13 0.35
C ASN A 139 -11.41 12.12 1.88
N ARG A 140 -12.29 11.39 2.59
CA ARG A 140 -12.16 11.25 4.05
C ARG A 140 -10.89 10.51 4.46
N ALA A 141 -10.54 9.42 3.77
CA ALA A 141 -9.32 8.68 4.04
C ALA A 141 -8.07 9.53 3.79
N MET A 142 -8.05 10.34 2.74
CA MET A 142 -6.97 11.31 2.49
C MET A 142 -6.80 12.29 3.64
N VAL A 143 -7.87 12.99 4.01
CA VAL A 143 -7.81 14.02 5.06
C VAL A 143 -7.27 13.44 6.37
N ARG A 144 -7.68 12.21 6.70
CA ARG A 144 -7.17 11.50 7.89
C ARG A 144 -5.70 11.13 7.78
N VAL A 145 -5.24 10.67 6.61
CA VAL A 145 -3.83 10.36 6.36
C VAL A 145 -2.98 11.63 6.43
N GLU A 146 -3.40 12.72 5.79
CA GLU A 146 -2.70 14.01 5.82
C GLU A 146 -2.61 14.59 7.24
N ALA A 147 -3.69 14.48 8.03
CA ALA A 147 -3.70 14.87 9.43
C ALA A 147 -2.73 14.02 10.26
N ALA A 148 -2.73 12.70 10.08
CA ALA A 148 -1.82 11.80 10.78
C ALA A 148 -0.35 12.06 10.43
N ILE A 149 -0.04 12.32 9.15
CA ILE A 149 1.31 12.71 8.70
C ILE A 149 1.74 14.02 9.36
N SER A 150 0.84 15.02 9.38
CA SER A 150 1.12 16.31 10.01
C SER A 150 1.40 16.18 11.50
N GLU A 151 0.62 15.37 12.21
CA GLU A 151 0.82 15.09 13.63
C GLU A 151 2.15 14.37 13.89
N PHE A 152 2.50 13.38 13.05
CA PHE A 152 3.77 12.67 13.15
C PHE A 152 4.96 13.62 13.00
N VAL A 153 4.90 14.55 12.05
CA VAL A 153 5.95 15.57 11.82
C VAL A 153 6.10 16.51 13.03
N GLN A 154 4.99 16.84 13.71
CA GLN A 154 4.94 17.80 14.81
C GLN A 154 5.30 17.23 16.19
N ARG A 155 5.22 15.91 16.41
CA ARG A 155 5.48 15.23 17.71
C ARG A 155 6.96 15.20 18.14
N ARG A 156 7.73 16.22 17.80
CA ARG A 156 9.15 16.35 18.14
C ARG A 156 9.36 16.88 19.55
#